data_AF-A0A511YE35-F1
#
_entry.id   AF-A0A511YE35-F1
#
_cell.length_a   1.000
_cell.length_b   1.000
_cell.length_c   1.000
_cell.angle_alpha   90.00
_cell.angle_beta   90.00
_cell.angle_gamma   90.00
#
_symmetry.space_group_name_H-M   'P 1'
#
loop_
_entity.id
_entity.type
_entity.pdbx_description
1 polymer ?
#
loop_
_entity_poly.entity_id
_entity_poly.type
_entity_poly.pdbx_seq_one_letter_code
_entity_poly.pdbx_strand_id
1 'polypeptide(L)'
;MKKLATFSGISLILISCSASYSSYPSYPIRTPSSPGSTVMSTEREYAELIKTYKPETADVLTDLLNEDSPSNPRTSISVENKSPCNMVLTVSSTGFLKKIPIGSGKVGYTMVPKNRNYRLSGMLCNSSYDSTKYITTSYAIKISN
;
A
#
# COMPACT_ATOMS: atom_id res chain seq x y z
N MET A 1 40.77 29.69 -63.77
CA MET A 1 39.60 30.33 -64.42
C MET A 1 38.50 30.54 -63.40
N LYS A 2 37.65 31.53 -63.66
CA LYS A 2 36.80 32.30 -62.73
C LYS A 2 35.54 31.55 -62.23
N LYS A 3 35.22 31.78 -60.94
CA LYS A 3 33.87 31.91 -60.31
C LYS A 3 33.02 30.61 -60.29
N LEU A 4 32.30 30.28 -59.22
CA LEU A 4 31.20 31.03 -58.59
C LEU A 4 30.99 30.58 -57.13
N ALA A 5 30.59 31.55 -56.32
CA ALA A 5 30.02 31.39 -54.98
C ALA A 5 28.58 30.88 -55.05
N THR A 6 28.08 30.26 -53.96
CA THR A 6 26.92 30.76 -53.20
C THR A 6 26.64 29.95 -51.93
N PHE A 7 26.33 30.71 -50.88
CA PHE A 7 25.70 30.32 -49.61
C PHE A 7 24.30 29.71 -49.82
N SER A 8 23.90 28.78 -48.95
CA SER A 8 22.81 29.00 -47.98
C SER A 8 22.42 27.68 -47.32
N GLY A 9 22.42 27.67 -45.99
CA GLY A 9 21.88 26.58 -45.21
C GLY A 9 20.37 26.47 -45.35
N ILE A 10 19.85 25.26 -45.10
CA ILE A 10 18.58 24.97 -44.46
C ILE A 10 18.79 23.63 -43.74
N SER A 11 18.73 23.70 -42.41
CA SER A 11 18.65 22.55 -41.51
C SER A 11 17.20 22.07 -41.51
N LEU A 12 16.98 20.81 -41.92
CA LEU A 12 15.71 20.10 -41.74
C LEU A 12 16.02 18.70 -41.24
N ILE A 13 16.28 18.59 -39.94
CA ILE A 13 16.29 17.33 -39.22
C ILE A 13 14.84 17.08 -38.78
N LEU A 14 14.09 16.27 -39.53
CA LEU A 14 12.84 15.68 -39.06
C LEU A 14 13.14 14.30 -38.49
N ILE A 15 13.35 14.24 -37.18
CA ILE A 15 13.37 12.99 -36.42
C ILE A 15 11.90 12.60 -36.15
N SER A 16 11.43 11.57 -36.85
CA SER A 16 10.18 10.89 -36.56
C SER A 16 10.43 9.78 -35.53
N CYS A 17 10.13 10.03 -34.26
CA CYS A 17 9.96 8.98 -33.26
C CYS A 17 8.49 8.57 -33.20
N SER A 18 8.11 7.50 -33.89
CA SER A 18 6.85 6.80 -33.61
C SER A 18 7.07 5.83 -32.44
N ALA A 19 6.91 6.32 -31.22
CA ALA A 19 6.79 5.47 -30.03
C ALA A 19 5.31 5.10 -29.83
N SER A 20 5.02 3.82 -30.04
CA SER A 20 3.77 3.14 -29.74
C SER A 20 3.47 3.21 -28.24
N TYR A 21 2.38 3.88 -27.86
CA TYR A 21 1.81 3.75 -26.53
C TYR A 21 0.50 2.96 -26.62
N SER A 22 0.63 1.70 -26.23
CA SER A 22 -0.48 0.83 -25.84
C SER A 22 -1.23 1.49 -24.68
N SER A 23 -2.52 1.75 -24.91
CA SER A 23 -3.46 2.33 -23.95
C SER A 23 -3.80 1.31 -22.86
N TYR A 24 -2.99 1.23 -21.81
CA TYR A 24 -3.42 0.65 -20.53
C TYR A 24 -4.01 1.77 -19.66
N PRO A 25 -5.18 1.58 -19.03
CA PRO A 25 -5.76 2.60 -18.18
C PRO A 25 -4.89 2.78 -16.93
N SER A 26 -4.13 3.89 -16.91
CA SER A 26 -3.41 4.37 -15.74
C SER A 26 -4.40 5.09 -14.81
N TYR A 27 -4.71 4.44 -13.70
CA TYR A 27 -5.31 5.06 -12.53
C TYR A 27 -4.43 6.26 -12.10
N PRO A 28 -4.99 7.45 -11.85
CA PRO A 28 -4.19 8.62 -11.51
C PRO A 28 -3.50 8.40 -10.15
N ILE A 29 -2.18 8.27 -10.18
CA ILE A 29 -1.33 8.35 -8.99
C ILE A 29 -1.36 9.82 -8.54
N ARG A 30 -2.16 10.12 -7.51
CA ARG A 30 -2.07 11.39 -6.79
C ARG A 30 -0.75 11.40 -6.02
N THR A 31 0.22 12.17 -6.48
CA THR A 31 1.38 12.57 -5.68
C THR A 31 0.89 13.50 -4.55
N PRO A 32 1.10 13.17 -3.25
CA PRO A 32 0.75 14.08 -2.19
C PRO A 32 1.91 15.06 -1.97
N SER A 33 1.81 16.23 -2.60
CA SER A 33 2.65 17.39 -2.31
C SER A 33 2.02 18.23 -1.21
N SER A 34 1.90 17.71 0.02
CA SER A 34 1.81 18.52 1.25
C SER A 34 1.79 17.61 2.49
N PRO A 35 2.63 17.84 3.53
CA PRO A 35 2.58 17.04 4.77
C PRO A 35 1.21 17.06 5.46
N GLY A 36 0.43 18.14 5.30
CA GLY A 36 -0.92 18.26 5.89
C GLY A 36 -2.04 17.57 5.11
N SER A 37 -1.83 17.20 3.84
CA SER A 37 -2.90 16.62 3.01
C SER A 37 -3.07 15.12 3.23
N THR A 38 -1.99 14.43 3.59
CA THR A 38 -2.02 12.97 3.69
C THR A 38 -2.68 12.48 4.98
N VAL A 39 -2.48 13.16 6.12
CA VAL A 39 -3.23 12.86 7.37
C VAL A 39 -4.72 13.05 7.17
N MET A 40 -5.12 14.16 6.55
CA MET A 40 -6.52 14.44 6.24
C MET A 40 -7.11 13.45 5.23
N SER A 41 -6.27 12.80 4.41
CA SER A 41 -6.71 11.73 3.52
C SER A 41 -6.90 10.41 4.27
N THR A 42 -5.98 10.08 5.19
CA THR A 42 -6.07 8.87 6.02
C THR A 42 -7.24 8.93 7.00
N GLU A 43 -7.52 10.08 7.60
CA GLU A 43 -8.64 10.23 8.53
C GLU A 43 -10.00 10.06 7.82
N ARG A 44 -10.11 10.56 6.58
CA ARG A 44 -11.31 10.36 5.75
C ARG A 44 -11.46 8.90 5.35
N GLU A 45 -10.37 8.28 4.88
CA GLU A 45 -10.37 6.86 4.51
C GLU A 45 -10.74 5.98 5.70
N TYR A 46 -10.19 6.27 6.89
CA TYR A 46 -10.55 5.61 8.13
C TYR A 46 -12.04 5.74 8.42
N ALA A 47 -12.60 6.96 8.37
CA ALA A 47 -13.99 7.24 8.67
C ALA A 47 -14.99 6.54 7.71
N GLU A 48 -14.59 6.30 6.46
CA GLU A 48 -15.38 5.56 5.48
C GLU A 48 -15.29 4.04 5.72
N LEU A 49 -14.07 3.53 5.91
CA LEU A 49 -13.84 2.11 6.11
C LEU A 49 -14.43 1.59 7.42
N ILE A 50 -14.29 2.34 8.52
CA ILE A 50 -14.73 1.87 9.84
C ILE A 50 -16.24 1.61 9.92
N LYS A 51 -17.04 2.30 9.09
CA LYS A 51 -18.50 2.11 9.03
C LYS A 51 -18.91 0.75 8.45
N THR A 52 -18.08 0.22 7.56
CA THR A 52 -18.37 -1.02 6.83
C THR A 52 -17.47 -2.18 7.27
N TYR A 53 -16.41 -1.88 8.02
CA TYR A 53 -15.44 -2.84 8.48
C TYR A 53 -16.08 -3.84 9.46
N LYS A 54 -16.03 -5.12 9.08
CA LYS A 54 -16.42 -6.24 9.93
C LYS A 54 -15.15 -6.91 10.47
N PRO A 55 -14.87 -6.79 11.77
CA PRO A 55 -13.69 -7.41 12.36
C PRO A 55 -13.82 -8.95 12.34
N GLU A 56 -12.73 -9.64 12.00
CA GLU A 56 -12.64 -11.12 12.03
C GLU A 56 -12.22 -11.62 13.44
N THR A 57 -12.81 -11.06 14.50
CA THR A 57 -12.30 -11.26 15.88
C THR A 57 -12.33 -12.71 16.31
N ALA A 58 -13.40 -13.43 15.95
CA ALA A 58 -13.58 -14.83 16.33
C ALA A 58 -12.54 -15.74 15.66
N ASP A 59 -12.31 -15.57 14.36
CA ASP A 59 -11.34 -16.38 13.61
C ASP A 59 -9.91 -16.10 14.07
N VAL A 60 -9.59 -14.83 14.31
CA VAL A 60 -8.27 -14.42 14.83
C VAL A 60 -8.05 -14.96 16.24
N LEU A 61 -9.05 -14.85 17.13
CA LEU A 61 -8.92 -15.37 18.48
C LEU A 61 -8.78 -16.89 18.49
N THR A 62 -9.50 -17.58 17.59
CA THR A 62 -9.38 -19.02 17.40
C THR A 62 -7.97 -19.40 16.95
N ASP A 63 -7.40 -18.70 15.96
CA ASP A 63 -6.01 -18.92 15.51
C ASP A 63 -5.00 -18.69 16.64
N LEU A 64 -5.13 -17.57 17.36
CA LEU A 64 -4.23 -17.20 18.47
C LEU A 64 -4.29 -18.19 19.65
N LEU A 65 -5.46 -18.75 19.94
CA LEU A 65 -5.66 -19.64 21.09
C LEU A 65 -5.45 -21.11 20.77
N ASN A 66 -5.80 -21.54 19.55
CA ASN A 66 -5.95 -22.96 19.24
C ASN A 66 -5.00 -23.47 18.15
N GLU A 67 -4.40 -22.61 17.31
CA GLU A 67 -3.88 -23.12 16.04
C GLU A 67 -2.56 -22.48 15.58
N ASP A 68 -1.46 -23.07 16.05
CA ASP A 68 -0.28 -23.24 15.20
C ASP A 68 -0.26 -24.64 14.55
N SER A 69 -1.44 -25.11 14.10
CA SER A 69 -1.54 -26.39 13.41
C SER A 69 -0.96 -26.29 11.99
N PRO A 70 -0.11 -27.24 11.56
CA PRO A 70 0.37 -27.31 10.18
C PRO A 70 -0.75 -27.47 9.15
N SER A 71 -1.92 -27.97 9.56
CA SER A 71 -3.06 -28.23 8.67
C SER A 71 -3.94 -27.00 8.40
N ASN A 72 -3.88 -25.96 9.23
CA ASN A 72 -4.65 -24.73 8.97
C ASN A 72 -3.93 -23.89 7.89
N PRO A 73 -4.57 -23.61 6.74
CA PRO A 73 -3.96 -22.85 5.66
C PRO A 73 -3.89 -21.33 5.90
N ARG A 74 -4.50 -20.83 7.00
CA ARG A 74 -4.55 -19.40 7.36
C ARG A 74 -3.96 -19.16 8.74
N THR A 75 -3.58 -17.92 8.99
CA THR A 75 -3.10 -17.45 10.28
C THR A 75 -3.45 -15.98 10.50
N SER A 76 -3.29 -15.48 11.71
CA SER A 76 -3.66 -14.11 12.05
C SER A 76 -2.48 -13.13 11.97
N ILE A 77 -2.81 -11.88 11.64
CA ILE A 77 -1.97 -10.72 11.87
C ILE A 77 -2.71 -9.81 12.84
N SER A 78 -2.03 -9.40 13.91
CA SER A 78 -2.51 -8.39 14.84
C SER A 78 -1.58 -7.18 14.87
N VAL A 79 -2.17 -5.99 14.84
CA VAL A 79 -1.44 -4.72 14.76
C VAL A 79 -1.97 -3.77 15.81
N GLU A 80 -1.16 -3.46 16.81
CA GLU A 80 -1.45 -2.47 17.84
C GLU A 80 -0.97 -1.09 17.37
N ASN A 81 -1.90 -0.16 17.18
CA ASN A 81 -1.59 1.24 16.92
C ASN A 81 -1.40 1.97 18.26
N LYS A 82 -0.16 2.24 18.63
CA LYS A 82 0.20 3.00 19.85
C LYS A 82 0.31 4.50 19.63
N SER A 83 0.03 4.98 18.43
CA SER A 83 0.06 6.42 18.13
C SER A 83 -1.25 7.10 18.53
N PRO A 84 -1.26 8.44 18.66
CA PRO A 84 -2.47 9.20 18.91
C PRO A 84 -3.38 9.33 17.67
N CYS A 85 -2.95 8.89 16.48
CA CYS A 85 -3.69 9.06 15.23
C CYS A 85 -4.39 7.77 14.80
N ASN A 86 -5.49 7.91 14.06
CA ASN A 86 -6.06 6.77 13.35
C ASN A 86 -5.16 6.40 12.16
N MET A 87 -5.24 5.15 11.72
CA MET A 87 -4.53 4.67 10.55
C MET A 87 -5.38 3.71 9.74
N VAL A 88 -5.01 3.56 8.47
CA VAL A 88 -5.49 2.48 7.61
C VAL A 88 -4.29 1.63 7.23
N LEU A 89 -4.25 0.40 7.73
CA LEU A 89 -3.21 -0.56 7.37
C LEU A 89 -3.66 -1.35 6.14
N THR A 90 -2.85 -1.32 5.10
CA THR A 90 -2.97 -2.17 3.92
C THR A 90 -2.10 -3.41 4.10
N VAL A 91 -2.73 -4.57 4.15
CA VAL A 91 -2.10 -5.88 4.15
C VAL A 91 -2.23 -6.44 2.74
N SER A 92 -1.09 -6.62 2.06
CA SER A 92 -1.07 -7.02 0.65
C SER A 92 -0.12 -8.18 0.39
N SER A 93 -0.52 -9.08 -0.50
CA SER A 93 0.28 -10.17 -1.05
C SER A 93 -0.24 -10.49 -2.45
N THR A 94 0.40 -11.42 -3.17
CA THR A 94 -0.05 -11.84 -4.50
C THR A 94 -1.49 -12.37 -4.42
N GLY A 95 -2.43 -11.68 -5.07
CA GLY A 95 -3.85 -12.04 -5.07
C GLY A 95 -4.59 -11.79 -3.74
N PHE A 96 -3.99 -11.06 -2.79
CA PHE A 96 -4.60 -10.72 -1.52
C PHE A 96 -4.40 -9.25 -1.20
N LEU A 97 -5.48 -8.53 -0.92
CA LEU A 97 -5.45 -7.14 -0.49
C LEU A 97 -6.53 -6.92 0.55
N LYS A 98 -6.14 -6.42 1.73
CA LYS A 98 -7.09 -6.07 2.77
C LYS A 98 -6.66 -4.78 3.45
N LYS A 99 -7.63 -3.88 3.64
CA LYS A 99 -7.45 -2.64 4.40
C LYS A 99 -8.10 -2.79 5.76
N ILE A 100 -7.38 -2.39 6.80
CA ILE A 100 -7.80 -2.49 8.19
C ILE A 100 -7.77 -1.08 8.77
N PRO A 101 -8.92 -0.47 9.07
CA PRO A 101 -8.96 0.77 9.82
C PRO A 101 -8.61 0.47 11.28
N ILE A 102 -7.56 1.11 11.80
CA ILE A 102 -7.08 0.93 13.18
C ILE A 102 -7.13 2.28 13.89
N GLY A 103 -8.01 2.38 14.88
CA GLY A 103 -8.13 3.59 15.69
C GLY A 103 -6.88 3.84 16.55
N SER A 104 -6.72 5.09 16.97
CA SER A 104 -5.73 5.49 17.98
C SER A 104 -5.81 4.62 19.24
N GLY A 105 -4.68 4.05 19.67
CA GLY A 105 -4.61 3.16 20.83
C GLY A 105 -5.37 1.84 20.70
N LYS A 106 -5.80 1.45 19.49
CA LYS A 106 -6.57 0.22 19.24
C LYS A 106 -5.72 -0.84 18.54
N VAL A 107 -6.24 -2.07 18.57
CA VAL A 107 -5.66 -3.21 17.85
C VAL A 107 -6.53 -3.53 16.64
N GLY A 108 -5.92 -3.59 15.46
CA GLY A 108 -6.52 -4.15 14.26
C GLY A 108 -6.05 -5.57 14.05
N TYR A 109 -6.87 -6.38 13.38
CA TYR A 109 -6.53 -7.77 13.13
C TYR A 109 -7.15 -8.28 11.84
N THR A 110 -6.53 -9.30 11.26
CA THR A 110 -7.04 -9.99 10.07
C THR A 110 -6.48 -11.40 9.96
N MET A 111 -7.25 -12.29 9.34
CA MET A 111 -6.76 -13.59 8.90
C MET A 111 -6.14 -13.50 7.51
N VAL A 112 -4.98 -14.13 7.32
CA VAL A 112 -4.23 -14.19 6.06
C VAL A 112 -3.84 -15.64 5.73
N PRO A 113 -3.69 -16.02 4.46
CA PRO A 113 -3.05 -17.29 4.10
C PRO A 113 -1.62 -17.45 4.66
N LYS A 114 -1.24 -18.66 5.07
CA LYS A 114 0.13 -18.98 5.53
C LYS A 114 1.12 -19.05 4.36
N ASN A 115 2.40 -19.05 4.71
CA ASN A 115 3.54 -19.37 3.85
C ASN A 115 3.71 -18.39 2.67
N ARG A 116 3.44 -17.11 2.91
CA ARG A 116 3.53 -16.05 1.90
C ARG A 116 4.18 -14.79 2.45
N ASN A 117 4.71 -13.99 1.54
CA ASN A 117 5.20 -12.65 1.84
C ASN A 117 4.03 -11.66 1.85
N TYR A 118 3.91 -10.92 2.94
CA TYR A 118 2.95 -9.83 3.10
C TYR A 118 3.68 -8.51 3.22
N ARG A 119 3.26 -7.52 2.43
CA ARG A 119 3.63 -6.12 2.60
C ARG A 119 2.54 -5.44 3.44
N LEU A 120 2.95 -4.95 4.60
CA LEU A 120 2.16 -4.20 5.56
C LEU A 120 2.52 -2.72 5.40
N SER A 121 1.60 -1.93 4.89
CA SER A 121 1.85 -0.51 4.65
C SER A 121 0.71 0.38 5.10
N GLY A 122 1.00 1.62 5.45
CA GLY A 122 0.00 2.58 5.88
C GLY A 122 0.61 3.89 6.30
N MET A 123 -0.23 4.89 6.52
CA MET A 123 0.19 6.15 7.10
C MET A 123 -0.24 6.22 8.56
N LEU A 124 0.70 6.63 9.41
CA LEU A 124 0.50 6.81 10.85
C LEU A 124 0.88 8.23 11.23
N CYS A 125 -0.12 9.05 11.56
CA CYS A 125 0.04 10.50 11.63
C CYS A 125 0.70 11.03 10.33
N ASN A 126 1.96 11.43 10.36
CA ASN A 126 2.73 11.94 9.22
C ASN A 126 3.80 10.98 8.69
N SER A 127 3.90 9.78 9.26
CA SER A 127 4.95 8.82 8.92
C SER A 127 4.37 7.64 8.13
N SER A 128 5.06 7.24 7.07
CA SER A 128 4.71 6.03 6.31
C SER A 128 5.32 4.81 6.97
N TYR A 129 4.48 3.84 7.32
CA TYR A 129 4.90 2.49 7.65
C TYR A 129 4.91 1.64 6.38
N ASP A 130 6.00 0.91 6.14
CA ASP A 130 6.10 -0.07 5.06
C ASP A 130 7.06 -1.19 5.48
N SER A 131 6.55 -2.40 5.62
CA SER A 131 7.32 -3.56 6.04
C SER A 131 6.88 -4.80 5.28
N THR A 132 7.83 -5.62 4.85
CA THR A 132 7.54 -6.93 4.24
C THR A 132 7.93 -8.03 5.20
N LYS A 133 7.02 -8.99 5.42
CA LYS A 133 7.23 -10.12 6.32
C LYS A 133 6.73 -11.42 5.66
N TYR A 134 7.54 -12.46 5.76
CA TYR A 134 7.08 -13.83 5.47
C TYR A 134 6.34 -14.38 6.69
N ILE A 135 5.07 -14.73 6.50
CA ILE A 135 4.17 -15.10 7.59
C ILE A 135 3.81 -16.59 7.46
N THR A 136 4.24 -17.37 8.44
CA THR A 136 3.97 -18.81 8.57
C THR A 136 3.06 -19.13 9.74
N THR A 137 3.07 -18.29 10.76
CA THR A 137 2.32 -18.43 12.01
C THR A 137 1.77 -17.07 12.43
N SER A 138 1.01 -17.04 13.53
CA SER A 138 0.37 -15.82 14.03
C SER A 138 1.42 -14.72 14.26
N TYR A 139 1.19 -13.54 13.69
CA TYR A 139 2.14 -12.42 13.72
C TYR A 139 1.55 -11.20 14.42
N ALA A 140 2.25 -10.68 15.44
CA ALA A 140 1.84 -9.52 16.19
C ALA A 140 2.86 -8.39 16.05
N ILE A 141 2.40 -7.18 15.72
CA ILE A 141 3.23 -5.99 15.65
C ILE A 141 2.64 -4.83 16.43
N LYS A 142 3.52 -3.98 16.94
CA LYS A 142 3.17 -2.73 17.60
C LYS A 142 3.80 -1.60 16.80
N ILE A 143 2.98 -0.65 16.38
CA ILE A 143 3.43 0.50 15.58
C ILE A 143 3.21 1.76 16.42
N SER A 144 4.26 2.54 16.58
CA SER A 144 4.25 3.87 17.18
C SER A 144 4.69 4.91 16.17
N ASN A 145 4.34 6.18 16.42
CA ASN A 145 4.89 7.31 15.68
C ASN A 145 6.27 7.68 16.23
#